data_AF-A0A3C1P0T6-F1
#
_entry.id   AF-A0A3C1P0T6-F1
#
_cell.length_a   1.000
_cell.length_b   1.000
_cell.length_c   1.000
_cell.angle_alpha   90.00
_cell.angle_beta   90.00
_cell.angle_gamma   90.00
#
_symmetry.space_group_name_H-M   'P 1'
#
loop_
_entity.id
_entity.type
_entity.pdbx_description
1 polymer ?
#
loop_
_entity_poly.entity_id
_entity_poly.type
_entity_poly.pdbx_seq_one_letter_code
_entity_poly.pdbx_strand_id
1 'polypeptide(L)'
;MPLTAAEVRAARFGTTRLRTGYDMDEVDAFLDIIEADVAQYADELQRARDGEAVLRTQLDQVQARLAMAEQRLSEAQEATMRLQAVTGSAPEAASSVEVTAELQAVLESNAEAATVVTVAQRTADEIVRLAQVRADAIRASVRTLLDQQRALLDRD
;
A
#
# COMPACT_ATOMS: atom_id res chain seq x y z
N MET A 1 -32.04 8.13 13.60
CA MET A 1 -32.32 6.72 13.92
C MET A 1 -32.91 6.10 12.67
N PRO A 2 -32.27 5.08 12.06
CA PRO A 2 -32.84 4.38 10.91
C PRO A 2 -34.09 3.60 11.36
N LEU A 3 -35.10 3.56 10.50
CA LEU A 3 -36.32 2.77 10.71
C LEU A 3 -35.94 1.29 10.78
N THR A 4 -36.44 0.58 11.79
CA THR A 4 -36.21 -0.85 11.97
C THR A 4 -37.40 -1.67 11.46
N ALA A 5 -37.15 -2.92 11.06
CA ALA A 5 -38.22 -3.85 10.66
C ALA A 5 -39.26 -4.03 11.79
N ALA A 6 -38.82 -4.07 13.05
CA ALA A 6 -39.72 -4.17 14.20
C ALA A 6 -40.62 -2.93 14.37
N GLU A 7 -40.10 -1.73 14.06
CA GLU A 7 -40.90 -0.50 14.07
C GLU A 7 -41.93 -0.47 12.94
N VAL A 8 -41.59 -1.01 11.76
CA VAL A 8 -42.54 -1.17 10.64
C VAL A 8 -43.67 -2.12 11.05
N ARG A 9 -43.33 -3.28 11.62
CA ARG A 9 -44.32 -4.26 12.10
C ARG A 9 -45.22 -3.72 13.21
N ALA A 10 -44.67 -2.87 14.08
CA ALA A 10 -45.42 -2.27 15.19
C ALA A 10 -46.26 -1.04 14.80
N ALA A 11 -46.12 -0.55 13.56
CA ALA A 11 -46.80 0.65 13.09
C ALA A 11 -48.34 0.46 13.14
N ARG A 12 -49.05 1.50 13.58
CA ARG A 12 -50.52 1.52 13.63
C ARG A 12 -51.04 2.79 12.99
N PHE A 13 -51.88 2.63 11.97
CA PHE A 13 -52.52 3.74 11.28
C PHE A 13 -53.94 3.97 11.80
N GLY A 14 -54.37 5.23 11.85
CA GLY A 14 -55.74 5.59 12.23
C GLY A 14 -56.73 5.35 11.08
N THR A 15 -57.93 4.83 11.39
CA THR A 15 -58.98 4.62 10.40
C THR A 15 -59.80 5.89 10.16
N THR A 16 -60.28 6.11 8.93
CA THR A 16 -61.13 7.26 8.57
C THR A 16 -62.52 6.81 8.13
N ARG A 17 -63.56 7.57 8.50
CA ARG A 17 -64.97 7.25 8.17
C ARG A 17 -65.63 8.21 7.18
N LEU A 18 -65.04 9.39 6.99
CA LEU A 18 -65.61 10.52 6.25
C LEU A 18 -64.86 10.85 4.95
N ARG A 19 -63.73 10.19 4.70
CA ARG A 19 -62.85 10.41 3.54
C ARG A 19 -62.43 9.06 2.97
N THR A 20 -62.04 9.04 1.69
CA THR A 20 -61.42 7.88 1.06
C THR A 20 -60.10 7.56 1.78
N GLY A 21 -59.96 6.34 2.27
CA GLY A 21 -58.73 5.82 2.88
C GLY A 21 -58.07 4.78 1.98
N TYR A 22 -56.85 4.38 2.34
CA TYR A 22 -56.21 3.21 1.77
C TYR A 22 -56.91 1.92 2.23
N ASP A 23 -56.86 0.88 1.40
CA ASP A 23 -57.32 -0.44 1.79
C ASP A 23 -56.37 -1.02 2.85
N MET A 24 -56.93 -1.56 3.93
CA MET A 24 -56.13 -2.05 5.05
C MET A 24 -55.31 -3.28 4.66
N ASP A 25 -55.90 -4.20 3.90
CA ASP A 25 -55.23 -5.44 3.51
C ASP A 25 -54.08 -5.14 2.52
N GLU A 26 -54.28 -4.15 1.64
CA GLU A 26 -53.22 -3.67 0.73
C GLU A 26 -52.08 -2.99 1.50
N VAL A 27 -52.39 -2.15 2.49
CA VAL A 27 -51.38 -1.51 3.34
C VAL A 27 -50.62 -2.55 4.14
N ASP A 28 -51.29 -3.52 4.75
CA ASP A 28 -50.65 -4.57 5.54
C ASP A 28 -49.72 -5.42 4.65
N ALA A 29 -50.16 -5.83 3.46
CA ALA A 29 -49.32 -6.55 2.50
C ALA A 29 -48.11 -5.73 2.03
N PHE A 30 -48.25 -4.41 1.89
CA PHE A 30 -47.14 -3.53 1.55
C PHE A 30 -46.14 -3.38 2.71
N LEU A 31 -46.64 -3.30 3.95
CA LEU A 31 -45.78 -3.25 5.14
C LEU A 31 -44.98 -4.54 5.32
N ASP A 32 -45.52 -5.70 4.96
CA ASP A 32 -44.77 -6.97 4.98
C ASP A 32 -43.56 -6.93 4.03
N ILE A 33 -43.72 -6.35 2.84
CA ILE A 33 -42.63 -6.18 1.86
C ILE A 33 -41.59 -5.20 2.40
N ILE A 34 -42.02 -4.04 2.91
CA ILE A 34 -41.12 -3.05 3.51
C ILE A 34 -40.38 -3.65 4.71
N GLU A 35 -41.04 -4.42 5.55
CA GLU A 35 -40.41 -5.06 6.70
C GLU A 35 -39.25 -5.96 6.25
N ALA A 36 -39.51 -6.81 5.24
CA ALA A 36 -38.50 -7.70 4.68
C ALA A 36 -37.32 -6.91 4.08
N ASP A 37 -37.61 -5.87 3.29
CA ASP A 37 -36.58 -5.02 2.68
C ASP A 37 -35.73 -4.30 3.74
N VAL A 38 -36.37 -3.71 4.75
CA VAL A 38 -35.68 -3.01 5.85
C VAL A 38 -34.81 -3.98 6.64
N ALA A 39 -35.29 -5.20 6.91
CA ALA A 39 -34.49 -6.24 7.55
C ALA A 39 -33.27 -6.62 6.70
N GLN A 40 -33.45 -6.81 5.38
CA GLN A 40 -32.36 -7.10 4.47
C GLN A 40 -31.32 -5.97 4.44
N TYR A 41 -31.75 -4.71 4.33
CA TYR A 41 -30.84 -3.56 4.36
C TYR A 41 -30.08 -3.45 5.68
N ALA A 42 -30.72 -3.74 6.81
CA ALA A 42 -30.07 -3.74 8.11
C ALA A 42 -28.96 -4.80 8.18
N ASP A 43 -29.24 -6.01 7.68
CA ASP A 43 -28.27 -7.09 7.60
C ASP A 43 -27.09 -6.75 6.67
N GLU A 44 -27.36 -6.19 5.50
CA GLU A 44 -26.31 -5.75 4.55
C GLU A 44 -25.43 -4.67 5.15
N LEU A 45 -26.01 -3.68 5.83
CA LEU A 45 -25.27 -2.64 6.52
C LEU A 45 -24.41 -3.22 7.65
N GLN A 46 -24.92 -4.20 8.38
CA GLN A 46 -24.14 -4.87 9.42
C GLN A 46 -22.95 -5.65 8.81
N ARG A 47 -23.17 -6.41 7.74
CA ARG A 47 -22.09 -7.10 7.02
C ARG A 47 -21.03 -6.13 6.49
N ALA A 48 -21.44 -4.97 5.98
CA ALA A 48 -20.53 -3.94 5.50
C ALA A 48 -19.67 -3.37 6.65
N ARG A 49 -20.27 -3.11 7.81
CA ARG A 49 -19.56 -2.63 9.01
C ARG A 49 -18.58 -3.67 9.56
N ASP A 50 -18.99 -4.93 9.60
CA ASP A 50 -18.11 -6.03 10.02
C ASP A 50 -16.92 -6.16 9.07
N GLY A 51 -17.16 -6.01 7.76
CA GLY A 51 -16.11 -5.91 6.75
C GLY A 51 -15.15 -4.75 7.01
N GLU A 52 -15.68 -3.53 7.22
CA GLU A 52 -14.87 -2.35 7.54
C GLU A 52 -13.97 -2.56 8.78
N ALA A 53 -14.50 -3.19 9.83
CA ALA A 53 -13.74 -3.50 11.03
C ALA A 53 -12.55 -4.45 10.74
N VAL A 54 -12.76 -5.45 9.88
CA VAL A 54 -11.69 -6.35 9.42
C VAL A 54 -10.65 -5.59 8.60
N LEU A 55 -11.07 -4.78 7.62
CA LEU A 55 -10.16 -3.97 6.80
C LEU A 55 -9.32 -3.03 7.66
N ARG A 56 -9.93 -2.37 8.65
CA ARG A 56 -9.23 -1.50 9.59
C ARG A 56 -8.17 -2.24 10.38
N THR A 57 -8.50 -3.43 10.89
CA THR A 57 -7.53 -4.30 11.58
C THR A 57 -6.36 -4.68 10.67
N GLN A 58 -6.64 -4.99 9.39
CA GLN A 58 -5.59 -5.32 8.42
C GLN A 58 -4.67 -4.11 8.15
N LEU A 59 -5.23 -2.90 8.05
CA LEU A 59 -4.44 -1.68 7.90
C LEU A 59 -3.51 -1.45 9.09
N ASP A 60 -4.01 -1.61 10.31
CA ASP A 60 -3.20 -1.46 11.53
C ASP A 60 -2.05 -2.49 11.56
N GLN A 61 -2.30 -3.73 11.14
CA GLN A 61 -1.27 -4.76 11.03
C GLN A 61 -0.19 -4.41 9.99
N VAL A 62 -0.59 -3.91 8.81
CA VAL A 62 0.35 -3.51 7.76
C VAL A 62 1.19 -2.31 8.22
N GLN A 63 0.57 -1.33 8.86
CA GLN A 63 1.26 -0.17 9.42
C GLN A 63 2.27 -0.58 10.50
N ALA A 64 1.90 -1.49 11.41
CA ALA A 64 2.83 -2.02 12.40
C ALA A 64 4.03 -2.75 11.76
N ARG A 65 3.79 -3.55 10.72
CA ARG A 65 4.87 -4.22 9.98
C ARG A 65 5.78 -3.24 9.25
N LEU A 66 5.22 -2.16 8.71
CA LEU A 66 5.99 -1.09 8.07
C LEU A 66 6.88 -0.38 9.10
N ALA A 67 6.32 0.03 10.24
CA ALA A 67 7.09 0.68 11.31
C ALA A 67 8.25 -0.20 11.80
N MET A 68 8.02 -1.51 11.96
CA MET A 68 9.08 -2.46 12.33
C MET A 68 10.15 -2.61 11.23
N ALA A 69 9.77 -2.47 9.96
CA ALA A 69 10.74 -2.50 8.86
C ALA A 69 11.56 -1.21 8.79
N GLU A 70 10.94 -0.06 9.00
CA GLU A 70 11.59 1.25 9.07
C GLU A 70 12.61 1.31 10.23
N GLN A 71 12.24 0.80 11.40
CA GLN A 71 13.15 0.73 12.54
C GLN A 71 14.39 -0.13 12.24
N ARG A 72 14.21 -1.33 11.66
CA ARG A 72 15.33 -2.19 11.28
C ARG A 72 16.25 -1.54 10.24
N LEU A 73 15.69 -0.74 9.33
CA LEU A 73 16.46 0.01 8.35
C LEU A 73 17.29 1.10 9.04
N SER A 74 16.69 1.86 9.97
CA SER A 74 17.38 2.88 10.75
C SER A 74 18.54 2.30 11.56
N GLU A 75 18.31 1.18 12.25
CA GLU A 75 19.35 0.48 13.02
C GLU A 75 20.51 0.01 12.12
N ALA A 76 20.21 -0.50 10.92
CA ALA A 76 21.22 -0.92 9.95
C ALA A 76 22.00 0.27 9.36
N GLN A 77 21.35 1.41 9.13
CA GLN A 77 21.98 2.65 8.71
C GLN A 77 22.93 3.19 9.78
N GLU A 78 22.49 3.21 11.05
CA GLU A 78 23.33 3.59 12.17
C GLU A 78 24.53 2.66 12.34
N ALA A 79 24.34 1.34 12.22
CA ALA A 79 25.43 0.38 12.26
C ALA A 79 26.45 0.63 11.14
N THR A 80 25.97 0.93 9.93
CA THR A 80 26.82 1.28 8.78
C THR A 80 27.58 2.59 9.02
N MET A 81 26.93 3.62 9.58
CA MET A 81 27.55 4.90 9.93
C MET A 81 28.60 4.73 11.03
N ARG A 82 28.35 3.89 12.04
CA ARG A 82 29.33 3.55 13.08
C ARG A 82 30.56 2.85 12.52
N LEU A 83 30.36 1.88 11.61
CA LEU A 83 31.47 1.22 10.91
C LEU A 83 32.28 2.23 10.07
N GLN A 84 31.62 3.14 9.35
CA GLN A 84 32.28 4.22 8.61
C GLN A 84 33.01 5.22 9.52
N ALA A 85 32.49 5.54 10.70
CA ALA A 85 33.16 6.43 11.64
C ALA A 85 34.42 5.80 12.24
N VAL A 86 34.40 4.48 12.47
CA VAL A 86 35.58 3.71 12.90
C VAL A 86 36.64 3.62 11.79
N THR A 87 36.23 3.51 10.51
CA THR A 87 37.15 3.51 9.37
C THR A 87 37.53 4.92 8.87
N GLY A 88 36.79 5.96 9.27
CA GLY A 88 36.85 7.33 8.77
C GLY A 88 37.80 8.27 9.52
N SER A 89 38.63 7.78 10.43
CA SER A 89 39.80 8.53 10.92
C SER A 89 40.94 8.49 9.88
N ALA A 90 40.65 9.01 8.69
CA ALA A 90 41.57 9.49 7.66
C ALA A 90 40.72 10.12 6.53
N PRO A 91 40.67 11.46 6.39
CA PRO A 91 40.04 12.08 5.24
C PRO A 91 41.10 12.31 4.16
N GLU A 92 41.16 11.44 3.16
CA GLU A 92 41.67 11.85 1.85
C GLU A 92 40.98 11.07 0.73
N ALA A 93 40.55 11.83 -0.27
CA ALA A 93 40.09 11.40 -1.59
C ALA A 93 38.71 10.73 -1.69
N ALA A 94 37.69 11.59 -1.81
CA ALA A 94 36.88 11.49 -3.02
C ALA A 94 37.78 11.83 -4.23
N SER A 95 38.51 10.86 -4.76
CA SER A 95 39.05 10.97 -6.10
C SER A 95 38.16 10.15 -7.02
N SER A 96 37.76 10.76 -8.13
CA SER A 96 37.68 10.04 -9.40
C SER A 96 38.83 9.03 -9.44
N VAL A 97 38.50 7.74 -9.61
CA VAL A 97 39.52 6.70 -9.77
C VAL A 97 40.15 6.93 -11.15
N GLU A 98 41.07 7.89 -11.22
CA GLU A 98 42.05 7.95 -12.29
C GLU A 98 43.02 6.80 -12.01
N VAL A 99 43.04 5.82 -12.91
CA VAL A 99 44.01 4.73 -12.88
C VAL A 99 45.39 5.38 -12.97
N THR A 100 46.10 5.47 -11.86
CA THR A 100 47.44 6.04 -11.81
C THR A 100 48.42 5.12 -12.55
N ALA A 101 49.47 5.69 -13.14
CA ALA A 101 50.49 4.93 -13.88
C ALA A 101 51.14 3.80 -13.05
N GLU A 102 51.17 3.96 -11.72
CA GLU A 102 51.65 2.96 -10.77
C GLU A 102 50.69 1.77 -10.63
N LEU A 103 49.38 2.02 -10.57
CA LEU A 103 48.36 0.96 -10.55
C LEU A 103 48.36 0.18 -11.87
N GLN A 104 48.61 0.87 -12.99
CA GLN A 104 48.72 0.29 -14.32
C GLN A 104 49.95 -0.63 -14.44
N ALA A 105 51.11 -0.21 -13.93
CA ALA A 105 52.32 -1.04 -13.88
C ALA A 105 52.14 -2.27 -12.95
N VAL A 106 51.43 -2.12 -11.83
CA VAL A 106 51.11 -3.23 -10.92
C VAL A 106 50.17 -4.25 -11.58
N LEU A 107 49.15 -3.79 -12.30
CA LEU A 107 48.23 -4.65 -13.05
C LEU A 107 48.92 -5.39 -14.22
N GLU A 108 49.88 -4.73 -14.88
CA GLU A 108 50.71 -5.35 -15.94
C GLU A 108 51.69 -6.38 -15.38
N SER A 109 52.24 -6.16 -14.19
CA SER A 109 53.17 -7.08 -13.53
C SER A 109 52.49 -8.26 -12.81
N ASN A 110 51.18 -8.18 -12.53
CA ASN A 110 50.45 -9.16 -11.73
C ASN A 110 49.12 -9.57 -12.39
N ALA A 111 49.16 -10.67 -13.14
CA ALA A 111 48.01 -11.21 -13.88
C ALA A 111 46.80 -11.59 -12.99
N GLU A 112 47.05 -11.97 -11.73
CA GLU A 112 45.98 -12.28 -10.77
C GLU A 112 45.28 -11.00 -10.31
N ALA A 113 46.03 -9.93 -10.05
CA ALA A 113 45.47 -8.62 -9.70
C ALA A 113 44.62 -8.03 -10.84
N ALA A 114 45.07 -8.18 -12.10
CA ALA A 114 44.28 -7.79 -13.27
C ALA A 114 42.95 -8.54 -13.36
N THR A 115 42.96 -9.84 -13.06
CA THR A 115 41.75 -10.67 -13.07
C THR A 115 40.76 -10.23 -11.99
N VAL A 116 41.24 -9.95 -10.77
CA VAL A 116 40.40 -9.46 -9.66
C VAL A 116 39.77 -8.12 -9.97
N VAL A 117 40.52 -7.18 -10.57
CA VAL A 117 39.96 -5.88 -10.98
C VAL A 117 38.91 -6.05 -12.07
N THR A 118 39.13 -6.95 -13.03
CA THR A 118 38.14 -7.22 -14.09
C THR A 118 36.85 -7.82 -13.54
N VAL A 119 36.96 -8.73 -12.57
CA VAL A 119 35.80 -9.30 -11.87
C VAL A 119 35.08 -8.23 -11.05
N ALA A 120 35.82 -7.40 -10.30
CA ALA A 120 35.24 -6.33 -9.50
C ALA A 120 34.52 -5.28 -10.35
N GLN A 121 35.09 -4.89 -11.49
CA GLN A 121 34.45 -3.99 -12.47
C GLN A 121 33.16 -4.61 -13.03
N ARG A 122 33.20 -5.90 -13.41
CA ARG A 122 32.02 -6.62 -13.91
C ARG A 122 30.90 -6.70 -12.87
N THR A 123 31.24 -6.94 -11.60
CA THR A 123 30.27 -6.97 -10.51
C THR A 123 29.70 -5.58 -10.23
N ALA A 124 30.52 -4.53 -10.28
CA ALA A 124 30.05 -3.15 -10.13
C ALA A 124 29.06 -2.79 -11.25
N ASP A 125 29.37 -3.12 -12.50
CA ASP A 125 28.48 -2.88 -13.65
C ASP A 125 27.16 -3.65 -13.51
N GLU A 126 27.21 -4.87 -12.98
CA GLU A 126 26.01 -5.68 -12.73
C GLU A 126 25.11 -5.07 -11.65
N ILE A 127 25.70 -4.56 -10.56
CA ILE A 127 24.96 -3.86 -9.49
C ILE A 127 24.29 -2.59 -10.04
N VAL A 128 25.02 -1.78 -10.83
CA VAL A 128 24.48 -0.57 -11.44
C VAL A 128 23.34 -0.90 -12.40
N ARG A 129 23.51 -1.93 -13.24
CA ARG A 129 22.47 -2.39 -14.17
C ARG A 129 21.22 -2.86 -13.42
N LEU A 130 21.36 -3.62 -12.34
CA LEU A 130 20.24 -4.11 -11.54
C LEU A 130 19.51 -2.95 -10.84
N ALA A 131 20.24 -1.97 -10.32
CA ALA A 131 19.67 -0.77 -9.73
C ALA A 131 18.87 0.05 -10.75
N GLN A 132 19.38 0.21 -11.97
CA GLN A 132 18.70 0.91 -13.06
C GLN A 132 17.39 0.20 -13.46
N VAL A 133 17.45 -1.12 -13.70
CA VAL A 133 16.25 -1.92 -14.05
C VAL A 133 15.18 -1.80 -12.96
N ARG A 134 15.58 -1.84 -11.68
CA ARG A 134 14.64 -1.71 -10.56
C ARG A 134 14.02 -0.31 -10.48
N ALA A 135 14.81 0.73 -10.74
CA ALA A 135 14.30 2.11 -10.79
C ALA A 135 13.31 2.32 -11.94
N ASP A 136 13.58 1.76 -13.11
CA ASP A 136 12.70 1.83 -14.27
C ASP A 136 11.39 1.08 -14.04
N ALA A 137 11.45 -0.09 -13.41
CA ALA A 137 10.26 -0.84 -13.02
C ALA A 137 9.36 -0.07 -12.04
N ILE A 138 9.94 0.59 -11.03
CA ILE A 138 9.18 1.44 -10.10
C ILE A 138 8.52 2.61 -10.84
N ARG A 139 9.27 3.30 -11.72
CA ARG A 139 8.72 4.42 -12.51
C ARG A 139 7.57 3.97 -13.42
N ALA A 140 7.70 2.82 -14.07
CA ALA A 140 6.64 2.26 -14.91
C ALA A 140 5.39 1.92 -14.08
N SER A 141 5.56 1.29 -12.92
CA SER A 141 4.46 0.95 -12.01
C SER A 141 3.71 2.20 -11.53
N VAL A 142 4.43 3.25 -11.12
CA VAL A 142 3.83 4.52 -10.71
C VAL A 142 3.03 5.15 -11.85
N ARG A 143 3.57 5.14 -13.07
CA ARG A 143 2.87 5.68 -14.24
C ARG A 143 1.56 4.94 -14.53
N THR A 144 1.59 3.61 -14.53
CA THR A 144 0.38 2.80 -14.72
C THR A 144 -0.67 3.09 -13.65
N LEU A 145 -0.25 3.28 -12.39
CA LEU A 145 -1.16 3.56 -11.28
C LEU A 145 -1.80 4.96 -11.41
N LEU A 146 -1.02 5.96 -11.85
CA LEU A 146 -1.54 7.30 -12.16
C LEU A 146 -2.52 7.30 -13.34
N ASP A 147 -2.22 6.54 -14.40
CA ASP A 147 -3.12 6.41 -15.56
C ASP A 147 -4.44 5.74 -15.15
N GLN A 148 -4.39 4.73 -14.28
CA GLN A 148 -5.59 4.09 -13.70
C GLN A 148 -6.41 5.06 -12.83
N GLN A 149 -5.75 5.84 -11.97
CA GLN A 149 -6.46 6.83 -11.14
C GLN A 149 -7.11 7.93 -11.98
N ARG A 150 -6.45 8.39 -13.05
CA ARG A 150 -7.01 9.36 -13.98
C ARG A 150 -8.24 8.82 -14.72
N ALA A 151 -8.19 7.57 -15.19
CA ALA A 151 -9.32 6.93 -15.85
C ALA A 151 -10.54 6.73 -14.94
N LEU A 152 -10.34 6.65 -13.63
CA LEU A 152 -11.44 6.63 -12.65
C LEU A 152 -12.06 8.01 -12.45
N LEU A 153 -11.26 9.08 -12.47
CA LEU A 153 -11.73 10.47 -12.31
C LEU A 153 -12.45 11.01 -13.56
N ASP A 154 -12.07 10.57 -14.77
CA ASP A 154 -12.71 10.99 -16.03
C ASP A 154 -14.07 10.28 -16.28
N ARG A 155 -14.53 9.42 -15.34
CA ARG A 155 -15.76 8.60 -15.48
C ARG A 155 -16.96 9.15 -14.70
N ASP A 156 -16.79 10.23 -13.94
CA ASP A 156 -17.83 11.00 -13.23
C ASP A 156 -18.17 12.29 -13.98
#